data_AF-A0A354FJX4-F1
#
_entry.id   AF-A0A354FJX4-F1
#
_cell.length_a   1.000
_cell.length_b   1.000
_cell.length_c   1.000
_cell.angle_alpha   90.00
_cell.angle_beta   90.00
_cell.angle_gamma   90.00
#
_symmetry.space_group_name_H-M   'P 1'
#
loop_
_entity.id
_entity.type
_entity.pdbx_description
1 polymer ?
#
loop_
_entity_poly.entity_id
_entity_poly.type
_entity_poly.pdbx_seq_one_letter_code
_entity_poly.pdbx_strand_id
1 'polypeptide(L)'
;MIGMARVDDVDSVETDDAKKPASRGLTHINFGKIQQHLVGLTEEVRRIHKQSIVDKLRGFLFSADEEENLEHAGQLTGRVLLPLLEERQAKGWIDALESDPAVLTPRIQLIHAALASRKKANFNVYRDLLIQASLPIYIGHVTPRNLQFAVQAYQRYLNRLIHFGKHKIVALRSKQLGRVNIDRLSIKDLVDGLDEDELDPEHQVIGQEMRCANRMVRQGGNLMKRLKAGFTIPLDLSDLNRQDPRIFEGGFLGDVEANRVVPDKEALLARKVAATLEFIREVPSLHSLGLMVASRMQETEPHSAQSYLMEARIRLEATRLYILRYEHGDPTARPGIPPTFRQAFNAFRKGLQLIKIDQPKDQDLSAMGEYMDLVQFVHVHRPLLMITHEALQQMIRVAHKAMHAAAERDGRYKPRLQKIRELMRRYGLANEI
;
A
#
# COMPACT_ATOMS: atom_id res chain seq x y z
N MET A 1 22.13 -75.49 8.75
CA MET A 1 22.80 -74.20 8.54
C MET A 1 21.73 -73.12 8.61
N ILE A 2 21.56 -72.53 9.78
CA ILE A 2 20.65 -71.42 10.05
C ILE A 2 21.55 -70.26 10.48
N GLY A 3 21.45 -69.12 9.81
CA GLY A 3 22.08 -67.85 10.23
C GLY A 3 21.18 -66.73 9.74
N MET A 4 20.29 -66.23 10.60
CA MET A 4 20.50 -65.06 11.48
C MET A 4 20.90 -63.81 10.70
N ALA A 5 19.88 -63.02 10.32
CA ALA A 5 20.04 -61.61 10.04
C ALA A 5 20.22 -60.86 11.38
N ARG A 6 21.36 -60.20 11.53
CA ARG A 6 21.61 -59.19 12.57
C ARG A 6 21.58 -57.81 11.91
N VAL A 7 20.78 -56.95 12.51
CA VAL A 7 20.77 -55.50 12.37
C VAL A 7 22.10 -54.97 12.95
N ASP A 8 22.76 -54.07 12.23
CA ASP A 8 23.33 -52.81 12.75
C ASP A 8 24.23 -52.12 11.69
N ASP A 9 24.35 -50.80 11.85
CA ASP A 9 25.31 -49.86 11.23
C ASP A 9 24.95 -49.25 9.86
N VAL A 10 24.04 -48.27 9.89
CA VAL A 10 24.09 -47.14 8.94
C VAL A 10 24.91 -46.03 9.58
N ASP A 11 26.21 -46.03 9.30
CA ASP A 11 27.06 -44.87 9.49
C ASP A 11 26.73 -43.84 8.39
N SER A 12 26.28 -42.68 8.87
CA SER A 12 26.03 -41.46 8.11
C SER A 12 27.31 -40.91 7.49
N VAL A 13 27.39 -40.96 6.16
CA VAL A 13 28.40 -40.21 5.39
C VAL A 13 27.80 -38.85 5.01
N GLU A 14 28.22 -37.81 5.74
CA GLU A 14 28.16 -36.42 5.29
C GLU A 14 28.87 -36.28 3.94
N THR A 15 28.17 -35.74 2.94
CA THR A 15 28.81 -35.04 1.81
C THR A 15 27.97 -33.83 1.38
N ASP A 16 28.56 -32.67 1.69
CA ASP A 16 28.65 -31.41 0.93
C ASP A 16 27.40 -30.68 0.39
N ASP A 17 27.17 -29.55 1.04
CA ASP A 17 27.01 -28.22 0.43
C ASP A 17 25.85 -27.99 -0.53
N ALA A 18 24.64 -28.19 0.01
CA ALA A 18 23.49 -27.41 -0.42
C ALA A 18 23.75 -25.91 -0.15
N LYS A 19 24.05 -25.16 -1.23
CA LYS A 19 24.07 -23.68 -1.29
C LYS A 19 23.07 -23.06 -0.30
N LYS A 20 23.58 -22.51 0.80
CA LYS A 20 22.79 -21.70 1.75
C LYS A 20 22.04 -20.61 0.98
N PRO A 21 20.72 -20.47 1.14
CA PRO A 21 19.98 -19.44 0.44
C PRO A 21 20.43 -18.05 0.90
N ALA A 22 20.90 -17.25 -0.04
CA ALA A 22 21.28 -15.86 0.15
C ALA A 22 20.05 -15.01 0.53
N SER A 23 19.79 -14.77 1.81
CA SER A 23 18.67 -13.88 2.19
C SER A 23 18.68 -13.26 3.60
N ARG A 24 19.81 -13.23 4.33
CA ARG A 24 19.81 -12.57 5.66
C ARG A 24 19.98 -11.06 5.64
N GLY A 25 19.91 -10.45 4.45
CA GLY A 25 20.48 -9.13 4.27
C GLY A 25 19.51 -7.95 4.21
N LEU A 26 18.65 -7.95 3.21
CA LEU A 26 17.64 -6.94 2.94
C LEU A 26 16.58 -7.69 2.15
N THR A 27 15.42 -7.94 2.73
CA THR A 27 14.32 -8.57 1.99
C THR A 27 13.66 -7.51 1.12
N HIS A 28 13.18 -7.92 -0.06
CA HIS A 28 12.42 -7.06 -0.96
C HIS A 28 11.34 -6.27 -0.21
N ILE A 29 11.16 -4.98 -0.51
CA ILE A 29 10.06 -4.19 0.04
C ILE A 29 8.74 -4.90 -0.29
N ASN A 30 8.11 -5.45 0.74
CA ASN A 30 6.89 -6.22 0.59
C ASN A 30 5.73 -5.54 1.32
N PHE A 31 5.10 -4.59 0.64
CA PHE A 31 3.90 -3.93 1.16
C PHE A 31 2.71 -4.89 1.29
N GLY A 32 2.66 -5.97 0.51
CA GLY A 32 1.64 -7.01 0.66
C GLY A 32 1.69 -7.66 2.04
N LYS A 33 2.89 -8.04 2.53
CA LYS A 33 3.08 -8.56 3.89
C LYS A 33 2.74 -7.53 4.96
N ILE A 34 3.04 -6.25 4.74
CA ILE A 34 2.67 -5.17 5.68
C ILE A 34 1.14 -5.01 5.73
N GLN A 35 0.46 -5.05 4.58
CA GLN A 35 -0.99 -4.98 4.48
C GLN A 35 -1.67 -6.18 5.15
N GLN A 36 -1.17 -7.40 4.93
CA GLN A 36 -1.68 -8.61 5.58
C GLN A 36 -1.57 -8.51 7.10
N HIS A 37 -0.40 -8.07 7.59
CA HIS A 37 -0.17 -7.86 9.01
C HIS A 37 -1.11 -6.78 9.58
N LEU A 38 -1.32 -5.67 8.88
CA LEU A 38 -2.27 -4.63 9.29
C LEU A 38 -3.71 -5.14 9.37
N VAL A 39 -4.14 -5.98 8.42
CA VAL A 39 -5.47 -6.62 8.46
C VAL A 39 -5.60 -7.50 9.71
N GLY A 40 -4.64 -8.41 9.94
CA GLY A 40 -4.66 -9.30 11.11
C GLY A 40 -4.65 -8.54 12.45
N LEU A 41 -3.80 -7.51 12.58
CA LEU A 41 -3.78 -6.65 13.77
C LEU A 41 -5.13 -5.98 14.02
N THR A 42 -5.81 -5.54 12.96
CA THR A 42 -7.08 -4.83 13.11
C THR A 42 -8.20 -5.77 13.55
N GLU A 43 -8.21 -7.01 13.06
CA GLU A 43 -9.12 -8.05 13.54
C GLU A 43 -8.88 -8.37 15.02
N GLU A 44 -7.62 -8.44 15.43
CA GLU A 44 -7.25 -8.69 16.82
C GLU A 44 -7.62 -7.53 17.75
N VAL A 45 -7.35 -6.28 17.34
CA VAL A 45 -7.81 -5.08 18.08
C VAL A 45 -9.32 -5.13 18.28
N ARG A 46 -10.09 -5.49 17.25
CA ARG A 46 -11.54 -5.59 17.35
C ARG A 46 -11.97 -6.70 18.30
N ARG A 47 -11.34 -7.87 18.23
CA ARG A 47 -11.60 -9.01 19.13
C ARG A 47 -11.41 -8.58 20.58
N ILE A 48 -10.29 -7.95 20.90
CA ILE A 48 -9.98 -7.47 22.25
C ILE A 48 -10.97 -6.36 22.65
N HIS A 49 -11.21 -5.38 21.79
CA HIS A 49 -12.09 -4.26 22.11
C HIS A 49 -13.51 -4.72 22.48
N LYS A 50 -14.06 -5.71 21.76
CA LYS A 50 -15.38 -6.31 22.00
C LYS A 50 -15.48 -7.18 23.25
N GLN A 51 -14.37 -7.60 23.86
CA GLN A 51 -14.41 -8.38 25.10
C GLN A 51 -14.99 -7.54 26.25
N SER A 52 -15.75 -8.18 27.13
CA SER A 52 -16.24 -7.52 28.34
C SER A 52 -15.07 -7.11 29.23
N ILE A 53 -15.26 -6.10 30.08
CA ILE A 53 -14.24 -5.67 31.04
C ILE A 53 -13.81 -6.83 31.96
N VAL A 54 -14.75 -7.74 32.28
CA VAL A 54 -14.49 -8.94 33.09
C VAL A 54 -13.61 -9.93 32.35
N ASP A 55 -13.83 -10.14 31.05
CA ASP A 55 -13.00 -11.04 30.22
C ASP A 55 -11.60 -10.47 30.00
N LYS A 56 -11.48 -9.15 29.82
CA LYS A 56 -10.19 -8.43 29.73
C LYS A 56 -9.39 -8.57 31.03
N LEU A 57 -10.05 -8.38 32.18
CA LEU A 57 -9.44 -8.56 33.50
C LEU A 57 -9.08 -10.02 33.79
N ARG A 58 -9.92 -10.98 33.34
CA ARG A 58 -9.65 -12.40 33.49
C ARG A 58 -8.43 -12.82 32.66
N GLY A 59 -8.29 -12.34 31.43
CA GLY A 59 -7.05 -12.51 30.66
C GLY A 59 -5.84 -11.92 31.40
N PHE A 60 -5.93 -10.66 31.83
CA PHE A 60 -4.82 -10.02 32.55
C PHE A 60 -4.40 -10.75 33.84
N LEU A 61 -5.34 -11.32 34.59
CA LEU A 61 -5.07 -12.00 35.86
C LEU A 61 -4.70 -13.48 35.73
N PHE A 62 -5.08 -14.15 34.63
CA PHE A 62 -4.94 -15.61 34.48
C PHE A 62 -4.16 -16.04 33.22
N SER A 63 -3.66 -15.13 32.38
CA SER A 63 -2.87 -15.45 31.17
C SER A 63 -1.35 -15.50 31.37
N ALA A 64 -0.85 -15.73 32.59
CA ALA A 64 0.59 -15.86 32.83
C ALA A 64 1.23 -17.06 32.11
N ASP A 65 0.43 -18.04 31.65
CA ASP A 65 0.91 -19.32 31.11
C ASP A 65 0.57 -19.59 29.62
N GLU A 66 0.02 -18.64 28.87
CA GLU A 66 -0.24 -18.80 27.41
C GLU A 66 0.60 -17.80 26.57
N GLU A 67 1.92 -17.96 26.59
CA GLU A 67 2.85 -17.19 25.72
C GLU A 67 2.77 -17.58 24.22
N GLU A 68 2.01 -18.62 23.85
CA GLU A 68 2.07 -19.22 22.51
C GLU A 68 1.21 -18.55 21.41
N ASN A 69 0.44 -17.49 21.69
CA ASN A 69 -0.45 -16.88 20.68
C ASN A 69 -0.31 -15.36 20.44
N LEU A 70 0.75 -14.72 20.94
CA LEU A 70 0.92 -13.26 20.88
C LEU A 70 2.17 -12.81 20.09
N GLU A 71 2.43 -13.40 18.91
CA GLU A 71 3.50 -12.92 18.00
C GLU A 71 3.42 -11.41 17.68
N HIS A 72 2.25 -10.80 17.93
CA HIS A 72 1.93 -9.40 17.62
C HIS A 72 1.66 -8.50 18.85
N ALA A 73 1.84 -8.97 20.09
CA ALA A 73 1.54 -8.19 21.30
C ALA A 73 2.28 -6.85 21.33
N GLY A 74 3.53 -6.82 20.88
CA GLY A 74 4.32 -5.59 20.81
C GLY A 74 3.73 -4.55 19.84
N GLN A 75 3.11 -4.99 18.75
CA GLN A 75 2.45 -4.12 17.77
C GLN A 75 1.06 -3.69 18.23
N LEU A 76 0.32 -4.51 18.97
CA LEU A 76 -0.96 -4.08 19.56
C LEU A 76 -0.74 -2.93 20.54
N THR A 77 0.26 -3.08 21.41
CA THR A 77 0.56 -2.16 22.52
C THR A 77 1.44 -0.98 22.11
N GLY A 78 2.09 -1.05 20.94
CA GLY A 78 3.06 -0.04 20.48
C GLY A 78 4.45 -0.16 21.12
N ARG A 79 4.71 -1.18 21.97
CA ARG A 79 6.02 -1.45 22.60
C ARG A 79 7.15 -1.60 21.59
N VAL A 80 6.85 -2.04 20.37
CA VAL A 80 7.81 -2.09 19.25
C VAL A 80 8.50 -0.75 18.94
N LEU A 81 7.92 0.38 19.36
CA LEU A 81 8.49 1.71 19.14
C LEU A 81 9.36 2.22 20.29
N LEU A 82 9.50 1.48 21.40
CA LEU A 82 10.36 1.85 22.52
C LEU A 82 11.79 2.27 22.11
N PRO A 83 12.47 1.63 21.13
CA PRO A 83 13.79 2.06 20.68
C PRO A 83 13.86 3.49 20.13
N LEU A 84 12.72 4.08 19.74
CA LEU A 84 12.63 5.47 19.28
C LEU A 84 12.18 6.44 20.38
N LEU A 85 11.77 5.96 21.55
CA LEU A 85 11.09 6.73 22.58
C LEU A 85 11.93 6.90 23.85
N GLU A 86 11.46 7.77 24.73
CA GLU A 86 11.89 7.81 26.13
C GLU A 86 10.93 6.94 26.95
N GLU A 87 11.44 5.90 27.61
CA GLU A 87 10.62 4.88 28.28
C GLU A 87 9.64 5.48 29.30
N ARG A 88 10.09 6.49 30.08
CA ARG A 88 9.25 7.16 31.08
C ARG A 88 8.01 7.83 30.48
N GLN A 89 8.12 8.37 29.27
CA GLN A 89 7.00 9.01 28.58
C GLN A 89 6.10 7.97 27.90
N ALA A 90 6.70 6.92 27.33
CA ALA A 90 5.98 5.88 26.62
C ALA A 90 5.15 4.96 27.53
N LYS A 91 5.59 4.74 28.78
CA LYS A 91 4.95 3.81 29.72
C LYS A 91 3.45 4.05 29.87
N GLY A 92 3.04 5.28 30.19
CA GLY A 92 1.61 5.58 30.38
C GLY A 92 0.76 5.38 29.11
N TRP A 93 1.36 5.53 27.92
CA TRP A 93 0.66 5.26 26.66
C TRP A 93 0.57 3.77 26.36
N ILE A 94 1.62 3.03 26.66
CA ILE A 94 1.68 1.57 26.50
C ILE A 94 0.69 0.90 27.45
N ASP A 95 0.68 1.28 28.72
CA ASP A 95 -0.24 0.73 29.73
C ASP A 95 -1.72 0.94 29.31
N ALA A 96 -2.02 2.10 28.72
CA ALA A 96 -3.35 2.39 28.18
C ALA A 96 -3.70 1.52 26.95
N LEU A 97 -2.73 1.22 26.08
CA LEU A 97 -2.92 0.37 24.89
C LEU A 97 -2.92 -1.13 25.21
N GLU A 98 -2.27 -1.54 26.31
CA GLU A 98 -2.39 -2.87 26.88
C GLU A 98 -3.81 -3.11 27.41
N SER A 99 -4.43 -2.08 27.99
CA SER A 99 -5.80 -2.14 28.49
C SER A 99 -6.84 -2.18 27.36
N ASP A 100 -6.70 -1.31 26.36
CA ASP A 100 -7.51 -1.34 25.15
C ASP A 100 -6.73 -0.81 23.94
N PRO A 101 -6.36 -1.70 22.98
CA PRO A 101 -5.56 -1.30 21.83
C PRO A 101 -6.36 -0.46 20.81
N ALA A 102 -7.68 -0.34 20.94
CA ALA A 102 -8.47 0.54 20.06
C ALA A 102 -8.34 2.03 20.42
N VAL A 103 -7.82 2.36 21.61
CA VAL A 103 -7.78 3.75 22.08
C VAL A 103 -6.79 4.58 21.25
N LEU A 104 -7.30 5.65 20.65
CA LEU A 104 -6.54 6.46 19.69
C LEU A 104 -5.53 7.42 20.34
N THR A 105 -5.90 8.10 21.42
CA THR A 105 -5.09 9.19 21.98
C THR A 105 -3.68 8.74 22.39
N PRO A 106 -3.51 7.66 23.17
CA PRO A 106 -2.19 7.12 23.50
C PRO A 106 -1.41 6.70 22.26
N ARG A 107 -2.08 6.06 21.28
CA ARG A 107 -1.48 5.62 20.03
C ARG A 107 -0.94 6.80 19.22
N ILE A 108 -1.73 7.85 19.04
CA ILE A 108 -1.36 9.08 18.33
C ILE A 108 -0.17 9.77 19.03
N GLN A 109 -0.15 9.82 20.36
CA GLN A 109 0.96 10.40 21.13
C GLN A 109 2.25 9.60 20.96
N LEU A 110 2.16 8.27 21.01
CA LEU A 110 3.28 7.35 20.82
C LEU A 110 3.87 7.46 19.40
N ILE A 111 3.02 7.46 18.37
CA ILE A 111 3.43 7.66 16.97
C ILE A 111 4.08 9.04 16.79
N HIS A 112 3.47 10.09 17.33
CA HIS A 112 3.99 11.45 17.21
C HIS A 112 5.38 11.57 17.85
N ALA A 113 5.58 11.02 19.05
CA ALA A 113 6.87 11.01 19.72
C ALA A 113 7.93 10.21 18.93
N ALA A 114 7.56 9.05 18.38
CA ALA A 114 8.47 8.24 17.55
C ALA A 114 8.84 8.95 16.24
N LEU A 115 7.89 9.66 15.62
CA LEU A 115 8.12 10.51 14.45
C LEU A 115 8.91 11.79 14.78
N ALA A 116 8.84 12.32 16.00
CA ALA A 116 9.64 13.46 16.43
C ALA A 116 11.07 13.05 16.82
N SER A 117 11.27 11.79 17.17
CA SER A 117 12.55 11.25 17.63
C SER A 117 13.65 11.39 16.58
N ARG A 118 14.84 11.75 17.07
CA ARG A 118 16.11 11.75 16.33
C ARG A 118 16.95 10.50 16.61
N LYS A 119 16.49 9.61 17.50
CA LYS A 119 17.18 8.34 17.80
C LYS A 119 17.26 7.48 16.53
N LYS A 120 18.38 6.79 16.35
CA LYS A 120 18.55 5.80 15.27
C LYS A 120 18.18 4.42 15.83
N ALA A 121 17.29 3.72 15.14
CA ALA A 121 16.88 2.36 15.51
C ALA A 121 17.20 1.35 14.40
N ASN A 122 16.97 0.07 14.68
CA ASN A 122 17.04 -0.99 13.68
C ASN A 122 15.98 -0.80 12.59
N PHE A 123 16.23 -1.35 11.40
CA PHE A 123 15.32 -1.22 10.26
C PHE A 123 13.89 -1.67 10.58
N ASN A 124 13.74 -2.79 11.29
CA ASN A 124 12.45 -3.35 11.69
C ASN A 124 11.59 -2.35 12.49
N VAL A 125 12.20 -1.53 13.35
CA VAL A 125 11.48 -0.53 14.14
C VAL A 125 10.81 0.53 13.25
N TYR A 126 11.37 0.84 12.08
CA TYR A 126 10.74 1.77 11.12
C TYR A 126 9.62 1.09 10.32
N ARG A 127 9.70 -0.22 10.09
CA ARG A 127 8.57 -1.00 9.56
C ARG A 127 7.43 -1.00 10.57
N ASP A 128 7.74 -1.24 11.85
CA ASP A 128 6.77 -1.20 12.93
C ASP A 128 6.18 0.20 13.09
N LEU A 129 6.97 1.26 12.93
CA LEU A 129 6.45 2.64 12.92
C LEU A 129 5.44 2.89 11.80
N LEU A 130 5.68 2.34 10.61
CA LEU A 130 4.72 2.39 9.50
C LEU A 130 3.43 1.63 9.84
N ILE A 131 3.54 0.45 10.46
CA ILE A 131 2.39 -0.32 10.92
C ILE A 131 1.60 0.46 11.97
N GLN A 132 2.26 0.96 13.01
CA GLN A 132 1.64 1.75 14.07
C GLN A 132 0.95 3.01 13.53
N ALA A 133 1.58 3.72 12.61
CA ALA A 133 1.00 4.92 12.00
C ALA A 133 -0.18 4.63 11.06
N SER A 134 -0.23 3.43 10.48
CA SER A 134 -1.32 3.01 9.58
C SER A 134 -2.51 2.43 10.35
N LEU A 135 -2.27 1.81 11.52
CA LEU A 135 -3.28 1.08 12.29
C LEU A 135 -4.52 1.93 12.69
N PRO A 136 -4.41 3.20 13.15
CA PRO A 136 -5.59 4.05 13.40
C PRO A 136 -6.51 4.21 12.20
N ILE A 137 -5.95 4.23 10.98
CA ILE A 137 -6.70 4.36 9.73
C ILE A 137 -7.44 3.05 9.44
N TYR A 138 -6.76 1.91 9.67
CA TYR A 138 -7.37 0.58 9.52
C TYR A 138 -8.50 0.34 10.53
N ILE A 139 -8.36 0.80 11.77
CA ILE A 139 -9.40 0.77 12.82
C ILE A 139 -10.58 1.70 12.51
N GLY A 140 -10.52 2.47 11.41
CA GLY A 140 -11.66 3.26 10.93
C GLY A 140 -11.53 4.77 11.12
N HIS A 141 -10.50 5.25 11.82
CA HIS A 141 -10.36 6.67 12.14
C HIS A 141 -9.46 7.37 11.12
N VAL A 142 -10.02 7.70 9.97
CA VAL A 142 -9.32 8.43 8.91
C VAL A 142 -9.39 9.93 9.18
N THR A 143 -8.34 10.48 9.78
CA THR A 143 -8.20 11.93 9.98
C THR A 143 -7.02 12.48 9.17
N PRO A 144 -6.99 13.80 8.88
CA PRO A 144 -5.83 14.40 8.24
C PRO A 144 -4.53 14.11 8.98
N ARG A 145 -4.57 14.13 10.32
CA ARG A 145 -3.40 13.84 11.15
C ARG A 145 -2.94 12.38 11.02
N ASN A 146 -3.85 11.42 11.01
CA ASN A 146 -3.51 10.01 10.90
C ASN A 146 -2.91 9.70 9.52
N LEU A 147 -3.48 10.25 8.44
CA LEU A 147 -2.90 10.13 7.10
C LEU A 147 -1.52 10.81 7.02
N GLN A 148 -1.33 11.98 7.64
CA GLN A 148 0.00 12.61 7.72
C GLN A 148 1.01 11.72 8.43
N PHE A 149 0.63 11.08 9.53
CA PHE A 149 1.51 10.15 10.25
C PHE A 149 1.85 8.93 9.41
N ALA A 150 0.88 8.31 8.74
CA ALA A 150 1.12 7.17 7.86
C ALA A 150 2.10 7.54 6.72
N VAL A 151 1.91 8.69 6.07
CA VAL A 151 2.82 9.15 5.01
C VAL A 151 4.22 9.49 5.56
N GLN A 152 4.31 10.13 6.72
CA GLN A 152 5.62 10.42 7.35
C GLN A 152 6.37 9.15 7.74
N ALA A 153 5.67 8.19 8.36
CA ALA A 153 6.24 6.90 8.73
C ALA A 153 6.68 6.11 7.49
N TYR A 154 5.87 6.13 6.42
CA TYR A 154 6.20 5.54 5.13
C TYR A 154 7.48 6.13 4.53
N GLN A 155 7.60 7.46 4.52
CA GLN A 155 8.82 8.12 4.06
C GLN A 155 10.03 7.79 4.94
N ARG A 156 9.87 7.72 6.27
CA ARG A 156 10.95 7.34 7.18
C ARG A 156 11.40 5.89 6.96
N TYR A 157 10.46 4.97 6.76
CA TYR A 157 10.75 3.58 6.44
C TYR A 157 11.58 3.45 5.17
N LEU A 158 11.15 4.10 4.08
CA LEU A 158 11.88 4.08 2.80
C LEU A 158 13.26 4.75 2.91
N ASN A 159 13.37 5.89 3.59
CA ASN A 159 14.67 6.54 3.81
C ASN A 159 15.61 5.67 4.65
N ARG A 160 15.08 4.95 5.65
CA ARG A 160 15.90 4.01 6.43
C ARG A 160 16.36 2.83 5.59
N LEU A 161 15.52 2.31 4.71
CA LEU A 161 15.91 1.28 3.75
C LEU A 161 17.06 1.77 2.87
N ILE A 162 16.95 2.98 2.31
CA ILE A 162 18.02 3.57 1.50
C ILE A 162 19.31 3.67 2.31
N HIS A 163 19.27 4.25 3.51
CA HIS A 163 20.44 4.38 4.37
C HIS A 163 21.08 3.02 4.68
N PHE A 164 20.27 2.02 5.05
CA PHE A 164 20.78 0.69 5.36
C PHE A 164 21.39 0.03 4.12
N GLY A 165 20.76 0.16 2.95
CA GLY A 165 21.31 -0.32 1.68
C GLY A 165 22.65 0.33 1.32
N LYS A 166 22.78 1.66 1.50
CA LYS A 166 24.08 2.36 1.29
C LYS A 166 25.17 1.77 2.19
N HIS A 167 24.88 1.57 3.47
CA HIS A 167 25.83 0.98 4.42
C HIS A 167 26.27 -0.42 3.98
N LYS A 168 25.34 -1.23 3.48
CA LYS A 168 25.66 -2.58 3.00
C LYS A 168 26.51 -2.59 1.75
N ILE A 169 26.16 -1.80 0.73
CA ILE A 169 26.97 -1.67 -0.48
C ILE A 169 28.39 -1.20 -0.12
N VAL A 170 28.52 -0.22 0.78
CA VAL A 170 29.84 0.26 1.23
C VAL A 170 30.61 -0.82 1.99
N ALA A 171 29.95 -1.58 2.87
CA ALA A 171 30.59 -2.67 3.61
C ALA A 171 31.07 -3.79 2.67
N LEU A 172 30.23 -4.18 1.70
CA LEU A 172 30.58 -5.21 0.72
C LEU A 172 31.71 -4.76 -0.21
N ARG A 173 31.77 -3.46 -0.57
CA ARG A 173 32.84 -2.89 -1.39
C ARG A 173 34.14 -2.65 -0.63
N SER A 174 34.14 -2.66 0.70
CA SER A 174 35.25 -2.09 1.45
C SER A 174 35.78 -2.94 2.60
N LYS A 175 36.94 -3.56 2.33
CA LYS A 175 37.95 -3.86 3.35
C LYS A 175 38.75 -2.62 3.80
N GLN A 176 38.53 -1.42 3.21
CA GLN A 176 39.49 -0.29 3.30
C GLN A 176 38.94 1.11 3.66
N LEU A 177 37.63 1.33 3.81
CA LEU A 177 37.08 2.69 4.02
C LEU A 177 36.62 2.89 5.46
N GLY A 178 37.58 2.98 6.36
CA GLY A 178 37.35 3.70 7.62
C GLY A 178 37.20 5.19 7.33
N ARG A 179 35.98 5.74 7.47
CA ARG A 179 35.61 7.19 7.52
C ARG A 179 34.93 7.84 6.30
N VAL A 180 34.22 7.11 5.44
CA VAL A 180 33.34 7.78 4.45
C VAL A 180 31.99 8.15 5.08
N ASN A 181 31.54 9.40 4.87
CA ASN A 181 30.19 9.81 5.26
C ASN A 181 29.16 9.25 4.26
N ILE A 182 28.58 8.11 4.62
CA ILE A 182 27.67 7.32 3.78
C ILE A 182 26.39 8.09 3.41
N ASP A 183 25.95 9.02 4.26
CA ASP A 183 24.75 9.81 4.01
C ASP A 183 24.91 10.73 2.79
N ARG A 184 26.14 11.18 2.50
CA ARG A 184 26.46 12.06 1.35
C ARG A 184 26.61 11.32 0.02
N LEU A 185 26.79 10.00 0.04
CA LEU A 185 26.96 9.22 -1.18
C LEU A 185 25.64 9.17 -1.95
N SER A 186 25.64 9.47 -3.25
CA SER A 186 24.43 9.33 -4.04
C SER A 186 24.17 7.85 -4.36
N ILE A 187 22.90 7.48 -4.55
CA ILE A 187 22.55 6.11 -4.96
C ILE A 187 23.16 5.78 -6.32
N LYS A 188 23.23 6.78 -7.21
CA LYS A 188 23.83 6.60 -8.54
C LYS A 188 25.31 6.26 -8.44
N ASP A 189 26.08 6.99 -7.64
CA ASP A 189 27.51 6.71 -7.47
C ASP A 189 27.76 5.33 -6.83
N LEU A 190 26.80 4.86 -6.03
CA LEU A 190 26.85 3.56 -5.37
C LEU A 190 26.36 2.40 -6.24
N VAL A 191 25.61 2.64 -7.33
CA VAL A 191 24.94 1.56 -8.07
C VAL A 191 25.25 1.61 -9.57
N ASP A 192 25.43 2.79 -10.16
CA ASP A 192 25.47 3.01 -11.62
C ASP A 192 26.92 3.17 -12.17
N GLY A 193 27.90 2.43 -11.62
CA GLY A 193 29.32 2.58 -11.99
C GLY A 193 30.10 1.27 -12.13
N LEU A 194 29.41 0.14 -12.26
CA LEU A 194 30.01 -1.20 -12.40
C LEU A 194 29.25 -1.96 -13.48
N ASP A 195 29.96 -2.80 -14.24
CA ASP A 195 29.32 -3.74 -15.16
C ASP A 195 28.37 -4.64 -14.36
N GLU A 196 27.09 -4.64 -14.70
CA GLU A 196 26.05 -5.38 -13.96
C GLU A 196 26.38 -6.88 -13.85
N ASP A 197 27.13 -7.42 -14.82
CA ASP A 197 27.55 -8.82 -14.90
C ASP A 197 28.69 -9.21 -13.92
N GLU A 198 29.44 -8.23 -13.38
CA GLU A 198 30.52 -8.47 -12.40
C GLU A 198 30.11 -8.23 -10.93
N LEU A 199 28.90 -7.71 -10.72
CA LEU A 199 28.37 -7.39 -9.40
C LEU A 199 27.83 -8.63 -8.69
N ASP A 200 28.20 -8.80 -7.42
CA ASP A 200 27.61 -9.81 -6.55
C ASP A 200 26.07 -9.64 -6.50
N PRO A 201 25.27 -10.72 -6.66
CA PRO A 201 23.81 -10.68 -6.62
C PRO A 201 23.23 -9.94 -5.41
N GLU A 202 23.87 -10.00 -4.22
CA GLU A 202 23.40 -9.25 -3.05
C GLU A 202 23.46 -7.72 -3.29
N HIS A 203 24.51 -7.23 -3.96
CA HIS A 203 24.62 -5.81 -4.31
C HIS A 203 23.53 -5.38 -5.31
N GLN A 204 23.25 -6.21 -6.31
CA GLN A 204 22.21 -5.93 -7.30
C GLN A 204 20.85 -5.76 -6.62
N VAL A 205 20.47 -6.71 -5.76
CA VAL A 205 19.19 -6.65 -5.02
C VAL A 205 19.11 -5.41 -4.14
N ILE A 206 20.18 -5.07 -3.41
CA ILE A 206 20.20 -3.87 -2.56
C ILE A 206 20.08 -2.60 -3.42
N GLY A 207 20.79 -2.52 -4.54
CA GLY A 207 20.72 -1.39 -5.48
C GLY A 207 19.32 -1.20 -6.06
N GLN A 208 18.66 -2.29 -6.48
CA GLN A 208 17.29 -2.30 -6.98
C GLN A 208 16.30 -1.75 -5.94
N GLU A 209 16.36 -2.25 -4.70
CA GLU A 209 15.48 -1.81 -3.61
C GLU A 209 15.69 -0.33 -3.26
N MET A 210 16.95 0.13 -3.26
CA MET A 210 17.28 1.54 -3.04
C MET A 210 16.74 2.46 -4.14
N ARG A 211 16.86 2.07 -5.42
CA ARG A 211 16.33 2.84 -6.55
C ARG A 211 14.80 2.93 -6.48
N CYS A 212 14.13 1.82 -6.21
CA CYS A 212 12.67 1.78 -5.98
C CYS A 212 12.26 2.69 -4.83
N ALA A 213 12.85 2.51 -3.64
CA ALA A 213 12.56 3.30 -2.46
C ALA A 213 12.76 4.80 -2.70
N ASN A 214 13.83 5.19 -3.41
CA ASN A 214 14.11 6.59 -3.71
C ASN A 214 13.04 7.22 -4.62
N ARG A 215 12.55 6.50 -5.62
CA ARG A 215 11.43 6.97 -6.47
C ARG A 215 10.16 7.14 -5.64
N MET A 216 9.89 6.21 -4.73
CA MET A 216 8.73 6.24 -3.83
C MET A 216 8.80 7.36 -2.77
N VAL A 217 10.00 7.68 -2.24
CA VAL A 217 10.20 8.81 -1.31
C VAL A 217 9.84 10.14 -1.96
N ARG A 218 10.24 10.33 -3.23
CA ARG A 218 9.91 11.55 -3.99
C ARG A 218 8.41 11.70 -4.19
N GLN A 219 7.72 10.61 -4.53
CA GLN A 219 6.25 10.58 -4.63
C GLN A 219 5.59 10.91 -3.28
N GLY A 220 6.05 10.30 -2.19
CA GLY A 220 5.57 10.57 -0.83
C GLY A 220 5.74 12.04 -0.40
N GLY A 221 6.81 12.71 -0.86
CA GLY A 221 7.04 14.13 -0.58
C GLY A 221 6.00 15.04 -1.23
N ASN A 222 5.61 14.72 -2.47
CA ASN A 222 4.55 15.44 -3.18
C ASN A 222 3.17 15.16 -2.57
N LEU A 223 2.92 13.91 -2.17
CA LEU A 223 1.70 13.52 -1.44
C LEU A 223 1.55 14.31 -0.13
N MET A 224 2.61 14.40 0.68
CA MET A 224 2.61 15.15 1.94
C MET A 224 2.24 16.63 1.73
N LYS A 225 2.78 17.27 0.69
CA LYS A 225 2.44 18.66 0.34
C LYS A 225 0.96 18.83 0.01
N ARG A 226 0.42 17.95 -0.85
CA ARG A 226 -1.00 17.98 -1.22
C ARG A 226 -1.92 17.70 -0.05
N LEU A 227 -1.56 16.77 0.82
CA LEU A 227 -2.34 16.42 2.01
C LEU A 227 -2.42 17.62 2.97
N LYS A 228 -1.29 18.29 3.25
CA LYS A 228 -1.27 19.51 4.06
C LYS A 228 -2.07 20.67 3.45
N ALA A 229 -2.12 20.76 2.13
CA ALA A 229 -2.83 21.84 1.43
C ALA A 229 -4.33 21.59 1.26
N GLY A 230 -4.78 20.33 1.16
CA GLY A 230 -6.10 20.02 0.62
C GLY A 230 -6.96 19.02 1.39
N PHE A 231 -6.41 18.26 2.35
CA PHE A 231 -7.21 17.28 3.08
C PHE A 231 -7.62 17.80 4.46
N THR A 232 -8.88 18.24 4.58
CA THR A 232 -9.42 18.84 5.81
C THR A 232 -10.54 18.01 6.44
N ILE A 233 -11.06 17.00 5.75
CA ILE A 233 -12.31 16.35 6.13
C ILE A 233 -12.02 14.98 6.77
N PRO A 234 -12.33 14.77 8.06
CA PRO A 234 -12.22 13.46 8.67
C PRO A 234 -13.35 12.52 8.18
N LEU A 235 -13.02 11.24 8.14
CA LEU A 235 -13.91 10.14 7.78
C LEU A 235 -13.80 9.05 8.86
N ASP A 236 -14.95 8.66 9.39
CA ASP A 236 -15.08 7.47 10.23
C ASP A 236 -15.62 6.33 9.36
N LEU A 237 -14.88 5.23 9.23
CA LEU A 237 -15.30 4.11 8.39
C LEU A 237 -16.51 3.36 8.99
N SER A 238 -16.87 3.58 10.26
CA SER A 238 -18.14 3.09 10.81
C SER A 238 -19.35 3.75 10.14
N ASP A 239 -19.24 4.98 9.63
CA ASP A 239 -20.33 5.66 8.95
C ASP A 239 -20.73 4.96 7.65
N LEU A 240 -19.76 4.34 6.95
CA LEU A 240 -20.00 3.51 5.76
C LEU A 240 -20.75 2.22 6.11
N ASN A 241 -20.50 1.63 7.28
CA ASN A 241 -21.20 0.42 7.71
C ASN A 241 -22.68 0.65 8.00
N ARG A 242 -23.01 1.84 8.53
CA ARG A 242 -24.38 2.21 8.90
C ARG A 242 -25.30 2.43 7.70
N GLN A 243 -24.77 2.43 6.48
CA GLN A 243 -25.53 2.67 5.25
C GLN A 243 -26.12 1.40 4.61
N ASP A 244 -25.84 0.21 5.14
CA ASP A 244 -26.45 -1.03 4.66
C ASP A 244 -27.47 -1.59 5.66
N PRO A 245 -28.76 -1.65 5.29
CA PRO A 245 -29.80 -2.19 6.16
C PRO A 245 -29.71 -3.72 6.37
N ARG A 246 -28.79 -4.43 5.69
CA ARG A 246 -28.63 -5.89 5.78
C ARG A 246 -27.52 -6.34 6.74
N ILE A 247 -26.80 -5.42 7.39
CA ILE A 247 -25.79 -5.79 8.39
C ILE A 247 -26.40 -5.79 9.80
N PHE A 248 -26.76 -6.99 10.25
CA PHE A 248 -26.63 -7.43 11.65
C PHE A 248 -25.50 -8.49 11.66
N GLU A 249 -24.56 -8.38 12.61
CA GLU A 249 -23.39 -9.25 12.83
C GLU A 249 -22.32 -9.32 11.71
N GLY A 250 -21.40 -8.33 11.67
CA GLY A 250 -20.14 -8.50 10.92
C GLY A 250 -19.50 -7.27 10.26
N GLY A 251 -19.97 -6.03 10.52
CA GLY A 251 -19.53 -4.80 9.82
C GLY A 251 -18.00 -4.61 9.66
N PHE A 252 -17.57 -3.74 8.72
CA PHE A 252 -16.18 -3.42 8.38
C PHE A 252 -15.26 -3.20 9.60
N LEU A 253 -13.94 -3.29 9.38
CA LEU A 253 -12.81 -3.05 10.31
C LEU A 253 -12.80 -1.65 11.01
N GLY A 254 -13.90 -0.91 11.00
CA GLY A 254 -14.05 0.44 11.53
C GLY A 254 -15.04 0.59 12.70
N ASP A 255 -15.64 -0.49 13.18
CA ASP A 255 -16.71 -0.43 14.19
C ASP A 255 -16.13 -0.41 15.62
N VAL A 256 -15.57 0.75 15.99
CA VAL A 256 -15.19 1.11 17.36
C VAL A 256 -16.01 2.35 17.70
N GLU A 257 -17.21 2.12 18.23
CA GLU A 257 -18.23 3.07 18.72
C GLU A 257 -18.20 4.52 18.18
N ALA A 258 -19.16 4.87 17.32
CA ALA A 258 -19.44 6.28 16.98
C ALA A 258 -20.93 6.62 17.11
N ASN A 259 -21.32 7.13 18.29
CA ASN A 259 -22.58 7.84 18.48
C ASN A 259 -22.49 9.22 17.84
N ARG A 260 -22.83 9.36 16.54
CA ARG A 260 -23.20 10.64 15.93
C ARG A 260 -24.01 10.43 14.65
N VAL A 261 -25.20 11.01 14.63
CA VAL A 261 -26.09 11.07 13.46
C VAL A 261 -26.00 12.47 12.87
N VAL A 262 -25.56 12.60 11.62
CA VAL A 262 -25.59 13.86 10.86
C VAL A 262 -26.56 13.69 9.67
N PRO A 263 -27.44 14.66 9.35
CA PRO A 263 -28.36 14.56 8.21
C PRO A 263 -27.72 15.00 6.88
N ASP A 264 -28.26 14.46 5.78
CA ASP A 264 -27.77 14.52 4.38
C ASP A 264 -26.54 13.61 4.07
N LYS A 265 -26.74 12.30 4.33
CA LYS A 265 -25.70 11.32 4.66
C LYS A 265 -24.92 10.73 3.49
N GLU A 266 -25.57 10.41 2.37
CA GLU A 266 -24.98 9.48 1.39
C GLU A 266 -24.03 10.19 0.42
N ALA A 267 -24.50 11.21 -0.30
CA ALA A 267 -23.67 11.95 -1.25
C ALA A 267 -22.48 12.66 -0.58
N LEU A 268 -22.65 13.18 0.65
CA LEU A 268 -21.57 13.76 1.42
C LEU A 268 -20.55 12.69 1.86
N LEU A 269 -21.02 11.52 2.33
CA LEU A 269 -20.12 10.43 2.69
C LEU A 269 -19.37 9.91 1.47
N ALA A 270 -20.03 9.70 0.35
CA ALA A 270 -19.41 9.29 -0.91
C ALA A 270 -18.31 10.25 -1.37
N ARG A 271 -18.53 11.56 -1.25
CA ARG A 271 -17.50 12.58 -1.53
C ARG A 271 -16.32 12.50 -0.55
N LYS A 272 -16.57 12.32 0.75
CA LYS A 272 -15.51 12.14 1.77
C LYS A 272 -14.70 10.88 1.52
N VAL A 273 -15.36 9.78 1.19
CA VAL A 273 -14.76 8.49 0.87
C VAL A 273 -13.91 8.60 -0.38
N ALA A 274 -14.46 9.15 -1.47
CA ALA A 274 -13.70 9.40 -2.69
C ALA A 274 -12.47 10.28 -2.43
N ALA A 275 -12.63 11.41 -1.71
CA ALA A 275 -11.53 12.29 -1.36
C ALA A 275 -10.46 11.59 -0.52
N THR A 276 -10.86 10.71 0.40
CA THR A 276 -9.95 9.90 1.22
C THR A 276 -9.17 8.89 0.38
N LEU A 277 -9.85 8.21 -0.53
CA LEU A 277 -9.25 7.18 -1.40
C LEU A 277 -8.21 7.77 -2.36
N GLU A 278 -8.34 9.04 -2.75
CA GLU A 278 -7.32 9.76 -3.51
C GLU A 278 -5.97 9.83 -2.79
N PHE A 279 -5.94 9.88 -1.46
CA PHE A 279 -4.70 9.88 -0.68
C PHE A 279 -4.27 8.46 -0.30
N ILE A 280 -5.22 7.59 0.07
CA ILE A 280 -4.94 6.20 0.45
C ILE A 280 -4.26 5.43 -0.70
N ARG A 281 -4.71 5.63 -1.94
CA ARG A 281 -4.14 4.92 -3.10
C ARG A 281 -2.64 5.18 -3.32
N GLU A 282 -2.11 6.29 -2.80
CA GLU A 282 -0.70 6.65 -2.97
C GLU A 282 0.20 6.16 -1.84
N VAL A 283 -0.38 5.52 -0.82
CA VAL A 283 0.36 4.89 0.28
C VAL A 283 0.20 3.37 0.18
N PRO A 284 1.22 2.65 -0.32
CA PRO A 284 1.10 1.21 -0.57
C PRO A 284 0.70 0.38 0.64
N SER A 285 1.09 0.76 1.88
CA SER A 285 0.65 0.04 3.08
C SER A 285 -0.85 0.15 3.37
N LEU A 286 -1.57 1.07 2.72
CA LEU A 286 -3.01 1.29 2.90
C LEU A 286 -3.85 0.74 1.73
N HIS A 287 -3.25 0.10 0.73
CA HIS A 287 -3.98 -0.36 -0.46
C HIS A 287 -5.08 -1.37 -0.13
N SER A 288 -4.82 -2.34 0.75
CA SER A 288 -5.86 -3.31 1.13
C SER A 288 -7.05 -2.61 1.79
N LEU A 289 -6.81 -1.65 2.68
CA LEU A 289 -7.88 -0.82 3.26
C LEU A 289 -8.66 -0.07 2.17
N GLY A 290 -7.95 0.59 1.25
CA GLY A 290 -8.58 1.31 0.16
C GLY A 290 -9.48 0.43 -0.71
N LEU A 291 -9.05 -0.80 -1.01
CA LEU A 291 -9.87 -1.76 -1.76
C LEU A 291 -11.10 -2.20 -0.98
N MET A 292 -10.96 -2.45 0.33
CA MET A 292 -12.11 -2.81 1.16
C MET A 292 -13.12 -1.65 1.22
N VAL A 293 -12.66 -0.40 1.40
CA VAL A 293 -13.53 0.79 1.41
C VAL A 293 -14.21 1.00 0.05
N ALA A 294 -13.47 0.84 -1.06
CA ALA A 294 -14.04 0.94 -2.41
C ALA A 294 -15.11 -0.14 -2.67
N SER A 295 -14.85 -1.39 -2.27
CA SER A 295 -15.84 -2.47 -2.34
C SER A 295 -17.10 -2.11 -1.56
N ARG A 296 -16.95 -1.56 -0.35
CA ARG A 296 -18.10 -1.16 0.45
C ARG A 296 -18.90 -0.04 -0.20
N MET A 297 -18.21 0.95 -0.79
CA MET A 297 -18.85 2.02 -1.55
C MET A 297 -19.61 1.48 -2.77
N GLN A 298 -19.17 0.38 -3.39
CA GLN A 298 -19.90 -0.29 -4.49
C GLN A 298 -21.16 -0.98 -4.00
N GLU A 299 -21.17 -1.51 -2.78
CA GLU A 299 -22.35 -2.15 -2.19
C GLU A 299 -23.41 -1.12 -1.78
N THR A 300 -23.00 0.03 -1.25
CA THR A 300 -23.91 1.13 -0.88
C THR A 300 -24.37 1.93 -2.10
N GLU A 301 -23.50 2.12 -3.10
CA GLU A 301 -23.78 2.87 -4.33
C GLU A 301 -23.46 2.05 -5.61
N PRO A 302 -24.23 0.99 -5.91
CA PRO A 302 -23.93 0.07 -7.03
C PRO A 302 -24.05 0.70 -8.42
N HIS A 303 -24.77 1.81 -8.54
CA HIS A 303 -24.96 2.54 -9.80
C HIS A 303 -23.99 3.72 -9.96
N SER A 304 -23.07 3.92 -9.02
CA SER A 304 -22.07 4.98 -9.07
C SER A 304 -20.85 4.52 -9.83
N ALA A 305 -20.52 5.14 -10.97
CA ALA A 305 -19.27 4.87 -11.68
C ALA A 305 -18.05 5.13 -10.78
N GLN A 306 -18.14 6.12 -9.89
CA GLN A 306 -17.07 6.55 -9.01
C GLN A 306 -16.57 5.43 -8.09
N SER A 307 -17.45 4.59 -7.55
CA SER A 307 -17.07 3.53 -6.61
C SER A 307 -16.16 2.47 -7.28
N TYR A 308 -16.44 2.12 -8.53
CA TYR A 308 -15.59 1.25 -9.34
C TYR A 308 -14.29 1.91 -9.76
N LEU A 309 -14.32 3.21 -10.09
CA LEU A 309 -13.11 3.95 -10.45
C LEU A 309 -12.12 4.07 -9.29
N MET A 310 -12.58 4.15 -8.04
CA MET A 310 -11.70 4.16 -6.87
C MET A 310 -10.91 2.87 -6.76
N GLU A 311 -11.58 1.72 -6.88
CA GLU A 311 -10.93 0.41 -6.92
C GLU A 311 -9.90 0.37 -8.06
N ALA A 312 -10.31 0.82 -9.25
CA ALA A 312 -9.47 0.80 -10.43
C ALA A 312 -8.19 1.64 -10.26
N ARG A 313 -8.29 2.82 -9.65
CA ARG A 313 -7.16 3.70 -9.31
C ARG A 313 -6.18 3.03 -8.35
N ILE A 314 -6.67 2.40 -7.28
CA ILE A 314 -5.81 1.72 -6.30
C ILE A 314 -5.06 0.54 -6.95
N ARG A 315 -5.77 -0.27 -7.74
CA ARG A 315 -5.15 -1.39 -8.44
C ARG A 315 -4.16 -0.93 -9.50
N LEU A 316 -4.42 0.18 -10.17
CA LEU A 316 -3.49 0.78 -11.12
C LEU A 316 -2.22 1.30 -10.44
N GLU A 317 -2.31 1.88 -9.23
CA GLU A 317 -1.13 2.23 -8.43
C GLU A 317 -0.32 0.99 -8.03
N ALA A 318 -0.97 -0.12 -7.70
CA ALA A 318 -0.29 -1.39 -7.47
C ALA A 318 0.41 -1.91 -8.75
N THR A 319 -0.21 -1.80 -9.93
CA THR A 319 0.43 -2.11 -11.22
C THR A 319 1.65 -1.23 -11.47
N ARG A 320 1.54 0.09 -11.23
CA ARG A 320 2.65 1.05 -11.35
C ARG A 320 3.82 0.68 -10.46
N LEU A 321 3.56 0.18 -9.24
CA LEU A 321 4.60 -0.30 -8.35
C LEU A 321 5.31 -1.55 -8.89
N TYR A 322 4.59 -2.53 -9.45
CA TYR A 322 5.23 -3.69 -10.08
C TYR A 322 6.07 -3.30 -11.30
N ILE A 323 5.56 -2.39 -12.16
CA ILE A 323 6.33 -1.87 -13.29
C ILE A 323 7.58 -1.12 -12.81
N LEU A 324 7.45 -0.29 -11.78
CA LEU A 324 8.58 0.43 -11.18
C LEU A 324 9.68 -0.51 -10.69
N ARG A 325 9.30 -1.62 -10.02
CA ARG A 325 10.24 -2.64 -9.56
C ARG A 325 10.94 -3.32 -10.73
N TYR A 326 10.17 -3.71 -11.74
CA TYR A 326 10.70 -4.32 -12.97
C TYR A 326 11.68 -3.38 -13.70
N GLU A 327 11.31 -2.10 -13.89
CA GLU A 327 12.15 -1.07 -14.49
C GLU A 327 13.47 -0.83 -13.73
N HIS A 328 13.50 -1.13 -12.43
CA HIS A 328 14.69 -0.97 -11.60
C HIS A 328 15.52 -2.25 -11.43
N GLY A 329 15.15 -3.34 -12.10
CA GLY A 329 15.94 -4.57 -12.20
C GLY A 329 15.39 -5.77 -11.44
N ASP A 330 14.17 -5.72 -10.89
CA ASP A 330 13.53 -6.86 -10.23
C ASP A 330 12.68 -7.69 -11.21
N PRO A 331 13.22 -8.77 -11.83
CA PRO A 331 12.46 -9.58 -12.77
C PRO A 331 11.30 -10.34 -12.09
N THR A 332 11.36 -10.55 -10.77
CA THR A 332 10.32 -11.28 -10.02
C THR A 332 9.01 -10.48 -9.93
N ALA A 333 9.06 -9.17 -10.18
CA ALA A 333 7.88 -8.32 -10.27
C ALA A 333 7.07 -8.54 -11.56
N ARG A 334 7.71 -9.01 -12.65
CA ARG A 334 7.08 -9.11 -13.98
C ARG A 334 5.83 -9.98 -14.02
N PRO A 335 5.78 -11.19 -13.41
CA PRO A 335 4.58 -12.03 -13.42
C PRO A 335 3.37 -11.38 -12.72
N GLY A 336 3.61 -10.46 -11.78
CA GLY A 336 2.55 -9.72 -11.08
C GLY A 336 1.90 -8.62 -11.91
N ILE A 337 2.57 -8.10 -12.95
CA ILE A 337 2.09 -6.93 -13.73
C ILE A 337 0.76 -7.23 -14.44
N PRO A 338 0.62 -8.27 -15.31
CA PRO A 338 -0.62 -8.52 -16.02
C PRO A 338 -1.84 -8.82 -15.13
N PRO A 339 -1.78 -9.71 -14.11
CA PRO A 339 -2.95 -10.00 -13.28
C PRO A 339 -3.42 -8.78 -12.49
N THR A 340 -2.51 -8.00 -11.90
CA THR A 340 -2.90 -6.78 -11.17
C THR A 340 -3.51 -5.74 -12.11
N PHE A 341 -2.95 -5.55 -13.31
CA PHE A 341 -3.52 -4.65 -14.30
C PHE A 341 -4.91 -5.09 -14.76
N ARG A 342 -5.12 -6.39 -15.02
CA ARG A 342 -6.43 -6.92 -15.44
C ARG A 342 -7.52 -6.60 -14.42
N GLN A 343 -7.21 -6.69 -13.13
CA GLN A 343 -8.17 -6.31 -12.09
C GLN A 343 -8.48 -4.80 -12.14
N ALA A 344 -7.46 -3.94 -12.31
CA ALA A 344 -7.67 -2.50 -12.50
C ALA A 344 -8.54 -2.19 -13.72
N PHE A 345 -8.21 -2.81 -14.85
CA PHE A 345 -8.95 -2.65 -16.11
C PHE A 345 -10.40 -3.12 -15.99
N ASN A 346 -10.65 -4.25 -15.33
CA ASN A 346 -12.01 -4.76 -15.11
C ASN A 346 -12.85 -3.81 -14.25
N ALA A 347 -12.28 -3.23 -13.20
CA ALA A 347 -12.96 -2.23 -12.38
C ALA A 347 -13.25 -0.95 -13.20
N PHE A 348 -12.28 -0.45 -13.98
CA PHE A 348 -12.50 0.66 -14.91
C PHE A 348 -13.62 0.38 -15.91
N ARG A 349 -13.63 -0.82 -16.52
CA ARG A 349 -14.65 -1.24 -17.48
C ARG A 349 -16.04 -1.25 -16.85
N LYS A 350 -16.18 -1.79 -15.64
CA LYS A 350 -17.45 -1.78 -14.90
C LYS A 350 -17.92 -0.34 -14.62
N GLY A 351 -17.03 0.53 -14.15
CA GLY A 351 -17.36 1.94 -13.92
C GLY A 351 -17.81 2.66 -15.20
N LEU A 352 -17.11 2.44 -16.31
CA LEU A 352 -17.44 3.04 -17.60
C LEU A 352 -18.78 2.52 -18.17
N GLN A 353 -19.14 1.26 -17.92
CA GLN A 353 -20.43 0.69 -18.34
C GLN A 353 -21.64 1.33 -17.66
N LEU A 354 -21.44 1.95 -16.49
CA LEU A 354 -22.49 2.70 -15.79
C LEU A 354 -22.71 4.10 -16.38
N ILE A 355 -21.82 4.55 -17.27
CA ILE A 355 -21.89 5.85 -17.91
C ILE A 355 -22.53 5.70 -19.29
N LYS A 356 -23.54 6.55 -19.57
CA LYS A 356 -24.10 6.68 -20.92
C LYS A 356 -23.14 7.51 -21.78
N ILE A 357 -22.19 6.85 -22.45
CA ILE A 357 -21.12 7.54 -23.19
C ILE A 357 -21.65 8.53 -24.25
N ASP A 358 -22.76 8.20 -24.91
CA ASP A 358 -23.36 9.05 -25.94
C ASP A 358 -24.00 10.34 -25.38
N GLN A 359 -24.35 10.34 -24.09
CA GLN A 359 -25.01 11.46 -23.41
C GLN A 359 -24.52 11.56 -21.96
N PRO A 360 -23.24 11.93 -21.75
CA PRO A 360 -22.68 11.99 -20.41
C PRO A 360 -23.32 13.09 -19.58
N LYS A 361 -23.43 12.86 -18.27
CA LYS A 361 -23.69 13.92 -17.28
C LYS A 361 -22.38 14.61 -16.92
N ASP A 362 -22.45 15.80 -16.34
CA ASP A 362 -21.24 16.58 -15.96
C ASP A 362 -20.33 15.82 -15.00
N GLN A 363 -20.93 15.06 -14.07
CA GLN A 363 -20.21 14.21 -13.13
C GLN A 363 -19.45 13.05 -13.79
N ASP A 364 -19.85 12.63 -15.00
CA ASP A 364 -19.27 11.49 -15.71
C ASP A 364 -18.01 11.89 -16.50
N LEU A 365 -17.83 13.19 -16.78
CA LEU A 365 -16.76 13.70 -17.64
C LEU A 365 -15.35 13.40 -17.09
N SER A 366 -15.17 13.45 -15.76
CA SER A 366 -13.89 13.09 -15.13
C SER A 366 -13.53 11.63 -15.38
N ALA A 367 -14.50 10.73 -15.19
CA ALA A 367 -14.34 9.30 -15.39
C ALA A 367 -13.95 8.96 -16.84
N MET A 368 -14.58 9.61 -17.81
CA MET A 368 -14.21 9.49 -19.22
C MET A 368 -12.76 9.93 -19.46
N GLY A 369 -12.36 11.06 -18.85
CA GLY A 369 -10.99 11.57 -18.94
C GLY A 369 -9.97 10.57 -18.40
N GLU A 370 -10.27 9.94 -17.26
CA GLU A 370 -9.40 8.93 -16.66
C GLU A 370 -9.31 7.65 -17.48
N TYR A 371 -10.39 7.26 -18.16
CA TYR A 371 -10.33 6.16 -19.11
C TYR A 371 -9.34 6.47 -20.25
N MET A 372 -9.29 7.71 -20.73
CA MET A 372 -8.27 8.12 -21.70
C MET A 372 -6.86 8.04 -21.11
N ASP A 373 -6.65 8.45 -19.85
CA ASP A 373 -5.36 8.33 -19.16
C ASP A 373 -4.94 6.85 -18.99
N LEU A 374 -5.91 5.95 -18.76
CA LEU A 374 -5.69 4.49 -18.76
C LEU A 374 -5.25 3.98 -20.13
N VAL A 375 -5.89 4.42 -21.22
CA VAL A 375 -5.50 4.03 -22.59
C VAL A 375 -4.08 4.50 -22.90
N GLN A 376 -3.69 5.70 -22.46
CA GLN A 376 -2.31 6.17 -22.60
C GLN A 376 -1.32 5.29 -21.82
N PHE A 377 -1.67 4.93 -20.59
CA PHE A 377 -0.86 4.01 -19.79
C PHE A 377 -0.70 2.65 -20.49
N VAL A 378 -1.78 2.10 -21.07
CA VAL A 378 -1.71 0.84 -21.84
C VAL A 378 -0.86 0.98 -23.09
N HIS A 379 -0.97 2.10 -23.80
CA HIS A 379 -0.14 2.38 -24.97
C HIS A 379 1.36 2.32 -24.64
N VAL A 380 1.77 2.94 -23.53
CA VAL A 380 3.18 2.99 -23.09
C VAL A 380 3.67 1.62 -22.62
N HIS A 381 2.85 0.88 -21.86
CA HIS A 381 3.30 -0.36 -21.19
C HIS A 381 2.79 -1.65 -21.85
N ARG A 382 2.23 -1.57 -23.07
CA ARG A 382 1.54 -2.68 -23.76
C ARG A 382 2.24 -4.04 -23.64
N PRO A 383 3.56 -4.18 -23.90
CA PRO A 383 4.23 -5.48 -23.84
C PRO A 383 4.23 -6.09 -22.43
N LEU A 384 4.38 -5.25 -21.39
CA LEU A 384 4.37 -5.70 -20.00
C LEU A 384 2.97 -6.08 -19.53
N LEU A 385 1.95 -5.41 -20.05
CA LEU A 385 0.55 -5.65 -19.71
C LEU A 385 -0.05 -6.85 -20.48
N MET A 386 0.68 -7.42 -21.43
CA MET A 386 0.21 -8.50 -22.32
C MET A 386 -1.07 -8.14 -23.09
N ILE A 387 -1.20 -6.87 -23.50
CA ILE A 387 -2.34 -6.39 -24.28
C ILE A 387 -2.06 -6.54 -25.77
N THR A 388 -2.98 -7.16 -26.51
CA THR A 388 -2.88 -7.33 -27.96
C THR A 388 -3.04 -5.98 -28.67
N HIS A 389 -2.53 -5.89 -29.91
CA HIS A 389 -2.70 -4.68 -30.71
C HIS A 389 -4.19 -4.36 -30.95
N GLU A 390 -4.99 -5.38 -31.28
CA GLU A 390 -6.42 -5.26 -31.50
C GLU A 390 -7.17 -4.80 -30.25
N ALA A 391 -6.86 -5.37 -29.07
CA ALA A 391 -7.47 -4.95 -27.81
C ALA A 391 -7.19 -3.46 -27.52
N LEU A 392 -5.97 -3.00 -27.78
CA LEU A 392 -5.63 -1.58 -27.65
C LEU A 392 -6.38 -0.70 -28.66
N GLN A 393 -6.54 -1.13 -29.92
CA GLN A 393 -7.38 -0.41 -30.88
C GLN A 393 -8.82 -0.25 -30.39
N GLN A 394 -9.43 -1.30 -29.82
CA GLN A 394 -10.77 -1.20 -29.25
C GLN A 394 -10.84 -0.22 -28.08
N MET A 395 -9.85 -0.25 -27.18
CA MET A 395 -9.76 0.73 -26.10
C MET A 395 -9.63 2.16 -26.62
N ILE A 396 -8.83 2.38 -27.66
CA ILE A 396 -8.67 3.69 -28.32
C ILE A 396 -10.00 4.18 -28.90
N ARG A 397 -10.77 3.33 -29.59
CA ARG A 397 -12.10 3.69 -30.13
C ARG A 397 -13.07 4.13 -29.05
N VAL A 398 -13.15 3.36 -27.95
CA VAL A 398 -14.01 3.70 -26.81
C VAL A 398 -13.58 5.03 -26.18
N ALA A 399 -12.27 5.23 -26.00
CA ALA A 399 -11.75 6.49 -25.47
C ALA A 399 -11.99 7.67 -26.41
N HIS A 400 -11.90 7.48 -27.73
CA HIS A 400 -12.24 8.50 -28.72
C HIS A 400 -13.70 8.90 -28.60
N LYS A 401 -14.62 7.93 -28.60
CA LYS A 401 -16.05 8.16 -28.44
C LYS A 401 -16.36 8.93 -27.15
N ALA A 402 -15.77 8.52 -26.03
CA ALA A 402 -15.94 9.19 -24.75
C ALA A 402 -15.37 10.63 -24.75
N MET A 403 -14.20 10.85 -25.31
CA MET A 403 -13.59 12.19 -25.40
C MET A 403 -14.30 13.11 -26.38
N HIS A 404 -14.91 12.57 -27.44
CA HIS A 404 -15.73 13.33 -28.36
C HIS A 404 -16.95 13.90 -27.64
N ALA A 405 -17.75 13.02 -27.02
CA ALA A 405 -18.93 13.41 -26.25
C ALA A 405 -18.59 14.36 -25.09
N ALA A 406 -17.46 14.11 -24.39
CA ALA A 406 -16.99 15.01 -23.34
C ALA A 406 -16.60 16.40 -23.86
N ALA A 407 -15.96 16.48 -25.03
CA ALA A 407 -15.53 17.74 -25.64
C ALA A 407 -16.69 18.58 -26.22
N GLU A 408 -17.77 17.92 -26.66
CA GLU A 408 -19.02 18.59 -27.04
C GLU A 408 -19.69 19.26 -25.84
N ARG A 409 -19.63 18.60 -24.67
CA ARG A 409 -20.24 19.08 -23.43
C ARG A 409 -19.40 20.11 -22.68
N ASP A 410 -18.08 19.90 -22.62
CA ASP A 410 -17.11 20.82 -22.01
C ASP A 410 -15.85 20.94 -22.88
N GLY A 411 -15.62 22.15 -23.41
CA GLY A 411 -14.49 22.47 -24.27
C GLY A 411 -13.11 22.21 -23.66
N ARG A 412 -13.00 22.08 -22.32
CA ARG A 412 -11.76 21.70 -21.62
C ARG A 412 -11.24 20.32 -22.02
N TYR A 413 -12.09 19.45 -22.58
CA TYR A 413 -11.70 18.11 -23.03
C TYR A 413 -11.16 18.07 -24.47
N LYS A 414 -11.25 19.16 -25.24
CA LYS A 414 -10.71 19.23 -26.62
C LYS A 414 -9.22 18.83 -26.74
N PRO A 415 -8.31 19.24 -25.83
CA PRO A 415 -6.92 18.79 -25.88
C PRO A 415 -6.78 17.27 -25.69
N ARG A 416 -7.63 16.64 -24.87
CA ARG A 416 -7.64 15.18 -24.69
C ARG A 416 -8.19 14.47 -25.93
N LEU A 417 -9.23 15.03 -26.55
CA LEU A 417 -9.75 14.55 -27.84
C LEU A 417 -8.69 14.56 -28.94
N GLN A 418 -7.88 15.63 -29.02
CA GLN A 418 -6.81 15.70 -29.99
C GLN A 418 -5.72 14.64 -29.76
N LYS A 419 -5.32 14.43 -28.50
CA LYS A 419 -4.35 13.38 -28.14
C LYS A 419 -4.84 11.97 -28.51
N ILE A 420 -6.13 11.65 -28.30
CA ILE A 420 -6.65 10.32 -28.67
C ILE A 420 -6.76 10.17 -30.19
N ARG A 421 -7.07 11.24 -30.93
CA ARG A 421 -7.03 11.24 -32.41
C ARG A 421 -5.62 11.02 -32.96
N GLU A 422 -4.60 11.57 -32.32
CA GLU A 422 -3.20 11.26 -32.66
C GLU A 422 -2.88 9.78 -32.45
N LEU A 423 -3.34 9.18 -31.34
CA LEU A 423 -3.22 7.75 -31.11
C LEU A 423 -3.98 6.97 -32.19
N MET A 424 -5.21 7.35 -32.56
CA MET A 424 -5.97 6.70 -33.64
C MET A 424 -5.17 6.66 -34.95
N ARG A 425 -4.56 7.78 -35.35
CA ARG A 425 -3.70 7.82 -36.56
C ARG A 425 -2.53 6.84 -36.46
N ARG A 426 -1.83 6.81 -35.32
CA ARG A 426 -0.69 5.89 -35.09
C ARG A 426 -1.09 4.42 -35.17
N TYR A 427 -2.35 4.11 -34.88
CA TYR A 427 -2.89 2.75 -34.87
C TYR A 427 -3.73 2.43 -36.12
N GLY A 428 -3.63 3.23 -37.19
CA GLY A 428 -4.30 2.98 -38.47
C GLY A 428 -5.81 3.24 -38.46
N LEU A 429 -6.32 3.98 -37.48
CA LEU A 429 -7.75 4.29 -37.30
C LEU A 429 -8.10 5.70 -37.80
N ALA A 430 -7.32 6.26 -38.71
CA ALA A 430 -7.49 7.65 -39.17
C ALA A 430 -8.84 7.89 -39.86
N ASN A 431 -9.42 6.86 -40.47
CA ASN A 431 -10.71 6.91 -41.17
C ASN A 431 -11.91 6.97 -40.20
N GLU A 432 -11.68 6.81 -38.89
CA GLU A 432 -12.73 6.77 -37.85
C GLU A 432 -12.75 8.06 -36.98
N ILE A 433 -12.04 9.14 -37.38
CA ILE A 433 -11.81 10.37 -36.61
C ILE A 433 -12.89 11.43 -36.75
#